data_AF-A0A8T5SRG7-F1
#
_entry.id   AF-A0A8T5SRG7-F1
#
_cell.length_a   1.000
_cell.length_b   1.000
_cell.length_c   1.000
_cell.angle_alpha   90.00
_cell.angle_beta   90.00
_cell.angle_gamma   90.00
#
_symmetry.space_group_name_H-M   'P 1'
#
loop_
_entity.id
_entity.type
_entity.pdbx_description
1 polymer ?
#
loop_
_entity_poly.entity_id
_entity_poly.type
_entity_poly.pdbx_seq_one_letter_code
_entity_poly.pdbx_strand_id
1 'polypeptide(L)'
;MSKLQKTIQNAVKNNIEIIESERYNSKDPMVTIGKDDPTEQIIIKLLTSERTGAPLKYGMETLNPAEDLANKNFNNGIRSLNSWQFRSSDNYFNEAAKTARDLKLQQRINLYKQLHNLLKSVIQTSPDRIVKSKGAIFEEVAKLIAKYDKLDATEQNYYRKQVDSLYELAHQLNDGEREIRTNHLLAKCSISLYNQEYLAAYVWLYKIYLLNKEMFDTIAEGDDVLRKALKTLRQYLESETGLKEIEDLPTMASAFDLQMIFIDHLSAIYDVEFLVETKMKFSFPVYRENK
;
A
#
# COMPACT_ATOMS: atom_id res chain seq x y z
N MET A 1 -6.16 18.05 27.08
CA MET A 1 -6.30 19.06 26.00
C MET A 1 -6.03 20.43 26.60
N SER A 2 -5.07 21.19 26.06
CA SER A 2 -4.69 22.50 26.61
C SER A 2 -5.73 23.59 26.31
N LYS A 3 -5.73 24.70 27.07
CA LYS A 3 -6.62 25.86 26.84
C LYS A 3 -6.44 26.42 25.42
N LEU A 4 -5.18 26.50 24.96
CA LEU A 4 -4.82 26.96 23.62
C LEU A 4 -5.38 26.06 22.51
N GLN A 5 -5.30 24.72 22.66
CA GLN A 5 -5.86 23.79 21.68
C GLN A 5 -7.38 23.98 21.51
N LYS A 6 -8.12 24.19 22.61
CA LYS A 6 -9.56 24.46 22.55
C LYS A 6 -9.87 25.79 21.84
N THR A 7 -9.11 26.84 22.12
CA THR A 7 -9.26 28.15 21.46
C THR A 7 -9.08 28.03 19.95
N ILE A 8 -7.99 27.39 19.52
CA ILE A 8 -7.71 27.18 18.09
C ILE A 8 -8.82 26.34 17.45
N GLN A 9 -9.24 25.23 18.06
CA GLN A 9 -10.30 24.38 17.53
C GLN A 9 -11.63 25.13 17.34
N ASN A 10 -12.03 25.93 18.32
CA ASN A 10 -13.26 26.72 18.24
C ASN A 10 -13.16 27.81 17.15
N ALA A 11 -12.02 28.50 17.06
CA ALA A 11 -11.81 29.52 16.04
C ALA A 11 -11.81 28.92 14.63
N VAL A 12 -11.15 27.78 14.43
CA VAL A 12 -11.17 27.04 13.15
C VAL A 12 -12.60 26.63 12.78
N LYS A 13 -13.39 26.13 13.75
CA LYS A 13 -14.78 25.76 13.51
C LYS A 13 -15.62 26.95 13.04
N ASN A 14 -15.54 28.08 13.74
CA ASN A 14 -16.27 29.30 13.35
C ASN A 14 -15.88 29.78 11.94
N ASN A 15 -14.59 29.76 11.61
CA ASN A 15 -14.13 30.15 10.29
C ASN A 15 -14.60 29.20 9.17
N ILE A 16 -14.72 27.89 9.47
CA ILE A 16 -15.31 26.92 8.54
C ILE A 16 -16.77 27.29 8.24
N GLU A 17 -17.58 27.57 9.27
CA GLU A 17 -18.99 27.94 9.12
C GLU A 17 -19.15 29.22 8.26
N ILE A 18 -18.24 30.20 8.42
CA ILE A 18 -18.22 31.41 7.59
C ILE A 18 -17.96 31.06 6.11
N ILE A 19 -16.90 30.28 5.84
CA ILE A 19 -16.54 29.88 4.48
C ILE A 19 -17.65 29.07 3.81
N GLU A 20 -18.27 28.14 4.54
CA GLU A 20 -19.38 27.33 4.05
C GLU A 20 -20.60 28.19 3.72
N SER A 21 -20.91 29.17 4.57
CA SER A 21 -21.98 30.15 4.31
C SER A 21 -21.69 30.99 3.06
N GLU A 22 -20.45 31.43 2.86
CA GLU A 22 -20.08 32.18 1.65
C GLU A 22 -20.21 31.32 0.38
N ARG A 23 -19.80 30.06 0.43
CA ARG A 23 -19.98 29.11 -0.69
C ARG A 23 -21.43 28.80 -0.98
N TYR A 24 -22.27 28.67 0.05
CA TYR A 24 -23.72 28.50 -0.11
C TYR A 24 -24.33 29.68 -0.89
N ASN A 25 -23.74 30.87 -0.74
CA ASN A 25 -24.09 32.07 -1.49
C ASN A 25 -23.30 32.21 -2.81
N SER A 26 -22.80 31.10 -3.37
CA SER A 26 -22.07 31.03 -4.65
C SER A 26 -20.81 31.88 -4.74
N LYS A 27 -20.17 32.21 -3.60
CA LYS A 27 -18.85 32.84 -3.58
C LYS A 27 -17.75 31.78 -3.60
N ASP A 28 -16.56 32.17 -4.06
CA ASP A 28 -15.32 31.39 -3.92
C ASP A 28 -14.39 32.04 -2.89
N PRO A 29 -14.56 31.70 -1.59
CA PRO A 29 -13.87 32.38 -0.52
C PRO A 29 -12.40 31.95 -0.43
N MET A 30 -11.54 32.92 -0.08
CA MET A 30 -10.10 32.74 0.06
C MET A 30 -9.66 33.17 1.46
N VAL A 31 -8.84 32.34 2.11
CA VAL A 31 -8.29 32.66 3.42
C VAL A 31 -7.05 33.53 3.23
N THR A 32 -6.96 34.68 3.90
CA THR A 32 -5.83 35.60 3.74
C THR A 32 -5.04 35.74 5.04
N ILE A 33 -3.74 35.48 4.98
CA ILE A 33 -2.79 35.77 6.07
C ILE A 33 -2.24 37.19 5.87
N GLY A 34 -2.45 38.05 6.87
CA GLY A 34 -1.91 39.40 6.93
C GLY A 34 -0.45 39.41 7.41
N LYS A 35 0.29 40.48 7.10
CA LYS A 35 1.70 40.61 7.49
C LYS A 35 1.91 40.65 9.01
N ASP A 36 0.93 41.21 9.72
CA ASP A 36 0.98 41.42 11.18
C ASP A 36 0.13 40.39 11.95
N ASP A 37 -0.30 39.31 11.29
CA ASP A 37 -1.05 38.24 11.96
C ASP A 37 -0.16 37.56 13.01
N PRO A 38 -0.62 37.41 14.27
CA PRO A 38 0.12 36.63 15.26
C PRO A 38 0.12 35.15 14.90
N THR A 39 1.13 34.40 15.35
CA THR A 39 1.33 32.96 15.05
C THR A 39 0.07 32.12 15.25
N GLU A 40 -0.71 32.37 16.30
CA GLU A 40 -1.96 31.66 16.56
C GLU A 40 -2.99 31.87 15.43
N GLN A 41 -3.13 33.09 14.93
CA GLN A 41 -4.03 33.42 13.82
C GLN A 41 -3.55 32.82 12.50
N ILE A 42 -2.23 32.79 12.27
CA ILE A 42 -1.65 32.10 11.11
C ILE A 42 -2.01 30.61 11.15
N ILE A 43 -1.84 29.95 12.31
CA ILE A 43 -2.19 28.54 12.48
C ILE A 43 -3.69 28.31 12.24
N ILE A 44 -4.56 29.15 12.80
CA ILE A 44 -6.01 29.06 12.61
C ILE A 44 -6.35 29.17 11.11
N LYS A 45 -5.81 30.17 10.41
CA LYS A 45 -6.06 30.40 8.97
C LYS A 45 -5.55 29.24 8.11
N LEU A 46 -4.37 28.71 8.41
CA LEU A 46 -3.79 27.57 7.71
C LEU A 46 -4.67 26.30 7.89
N LEU A 47 -5.06 25.99 9.13
CA LEU A 47 -5.96 24.86 9.43
C LEU A 47 -7.36 25.04 8.82
N THR A 48 -7.88 26.27 8.80
CA THR A 48 -9.15 26.59 8.12
C THR A 48 -9.04 26.35 6.62
N SER A 49 -7.98 26.84 5.97
CA SER A 49 -7.74 26.64 4.53
C SER A 49 -7.61 25.15 4.20
N GLU A 50 -6.85 24.39 4.98
CA GLU A 50 -6.71 22.94 4.82
C GLU A 50 -8.06 22.21 4.93
N ARG A 51 -8.86 22.52 5.96
CA ARG A 51 -10.13 21.81 6.22
C ARG A 51 -11.25 22.19 5.26
N THR A 52 -11.27 23.43 4.79
CA THR A 52 -12.29 23.90 3.85
C THR A 52 -11.89 23.69 2.40
N GLY A 53 -10.60 23.52 2.11
CA GLY A 53 -10.07 23.55 0.75
C GLY A 53 -10.12 24.92 0.09
N ALA A 54 -10.30 26.00 0.87
CA ALA A 54 -10.19 27.36 0.37
C ALA A 54 -8.72 27.72 0.13
N PRO A 55 -8.36 28.38 -0.98
CA PRO A 55 -6.98 28.83 -1.21
C PRO A 55 -6.50 29.76 -0.08
N LEU A 56 -5.21 29.69 0.21
CA LEU A 56 -4.54 30.51 1.22
C LEU A 56 -3.69 31.58 0.53
N LYS A 57 -4.03 32.85 0.70
CA LYS A 57 -3.23 33.97 0.22
C LYS A 57 -2.24 34.45 1.27
N TYR A 58 -0.98 34.51 0.90
CA TYR A 58 0.09 35.10 1.71
C TYR A 58 0.91 36.07 0.86
N GLY A 59 0.74 37.36 1.10
CA GLY A 59 1.33 38.40 0.26
C GLY A 59 0.80 38.32 -1.19
N MET A 60 1.72 38.04 -2.12
CA MET A 60 1.42 37.89 -3.55
C MET A 60 1.20 36.44 -3.98
N GLU A 61 1.44 35.48 -3.09
CA GLU A 61 1.32 34.05 -3.38
C GLU A 61 -0.03 33.50 -2.97
N THR A 62 -0.53 32.55 -3.76
CA THR A 62 -1.70 31.74 -3.44
C THR A 62 -1.26 30.30 -3.31
N LEU A 63 -1.46 29.73 -2.12
CA LEU A 63 -1.17 28.34 -1.79
C LEU A 63 -2.47 27.55 -1.74
N ASN A 64 -2.41 26.24 -1.96
CA ASN A 64 -3.55 25.34 -1.81
C ASN A 64 -3.21 24.23 -0.80
N PRO A 65 -3.19 24.53 0.52
CA PRO A 65 -2.78 23.58 1.55
C PRO A 65 -3.53 22.24 1.49
N ALA A 66 -4.83 22.26 1.14
CA ALA A 66 -5.61 21.04 0.97
C ALA A 66 -5.13 20.18 -0.20
N GLU A 67 -4.76 20.79 -1.33
CA GLU A 67 -4.20 20.06 -2.48
C GLU A 67 -2.80 19.52 -2.19
N ASP A 68 -1.97 20.29 -1.49
CA ASP A 68 -0.63 19.85 -1.09
C ASP A 68 -0.73 18.65 -0.14
N LEU A 69 -1.67 18.69 0.81
CA LEU A 69 -1.97 17.57 1.70
C LEU A 69 -2.52 16.37 0.93
N ALA A 70 -3.43 16.59 -0.02
CA ALA A 70 -3.98 15.54 -0.86
C ALA A 70 -2.88 14.83 -1.67
N ASN A 71 -1.99 15.58 -2.32
CA ASN A 71 -0.85 15.06 -3.06
C ASN A 71 0.13 14.30 -2.15
N LYS A 72 0.42 14.82 -0.96
CA LYS A 72 1.27 14.14 0.02
C LYS A 72 0.68 12.79 0.44
N ASN A 73 -0.61 12.77 0.79
CA ASN A 73 -1.31 11.56 1.16
C ASN A 73 -1.40 10.57 -0.01
N PHE A 74 -1.68 11.05 -1.22
CA PHE A 74 -1.68 10.22 -2.42
C PHE A 74 -0.32 9.52 -2.62
N ASN A 75 0.78 10.27 -2.58
CA ASN A 75 2.13 9.71 -2.71
C ASN A 75 2.48 8.71 -1.59
N ASN A 76 2.09 9.00 -0.35
CA ASN A 76 2.26 8.06 0.76
C ASN A 76 1.41 6.79 0.56
N GLY A 77 0.20 6.92 0.04
CA GLY A 77 -0.67 5.80 -0.31
C GLY A 77 -0.03 4.87 -1.34
N ILE A 78 0.63 5.42 -2.37
CA ILE A 78 1.37 4.64 -3.37
C ILE A 78 2.58 3.95 -2.75
N ARG A 79 3.37 4.66 -1.94
CA ARG A 79 4.54 4.06 -1.26
C ARG A 79 4.13 2.90 -0.35
N SER A 80 3.06 3.08 0.43
CA SER A 80 2.50 2.03 1.29
C SER A 80 1.96 0.86 0.46
N LEU A 81 1.29 1.12 -0.67
CA LEU A 81 0.80 0.07 -1.57
C LEU A 81 1.95 -0.78 -2.11
N ASN A 82 3.02 -0.15 -2.60
CA ASN A 82 4.20 -0.83 -3.14
C ASN A 82 5.06 -1.52 -2.07
N SER A 83 4.76 -1.29 -0.79
CA SER A 83 5.34 -2.02 0.34
C SER A 83 4.35 -3.02 0.95
N TRP A 84 3.24 -3.30 0.26
CA TRP A 84 2.14 -4.20 0.67
C TRP A 84 1.47 -3.84 2.01
N GLN A 85 1.61 -2.60 2.47
CA GLN A 85 0.92 -2.08 3.64
C GLN A 85 -0.49 -1.63 3.27
N PHE A 86 -1.36 -2.58 2.94
CA PHE A 86 -2.70 -2.29 2.43
C PHE A 86 -3.51 -1.43 3.40
N ARG A 87 -3.51 -1.69 4.70
CA ARG A 87 -4.27 -0.84 5.65
C ARG A 87 -3.82 0.63 5.61
N SER A 88 -2.51 0.87 5.62
CA SER A 88 -1.94 2.22 5.55
C SER A 88 -2.24 2.89 4.20
N SER A 89 -2.10 2.14 3.11
CA SER A 89 -2.40 2.61 1.75
C SER A 89 -3.85 3.07 1.61
N ASP A 90 -4.82 2.28 2.08
CA ASP A 90 -6.24 2.63 2.03
C ASP A 90 -6.54 3.89 2.86
N ASN A 91 -5.99 3.98 4.08
CA ASN A 91 -6.12 5.17 4.91
C ASN A 91 -5.59 6.42 4.19
N TYR A 92 -4.39 6.35 3.61
CA TYR A 92 -3.81 7.47 2.88
C TYR A 92 -4.62 7.87 1.65
N PHE A 93 -5.11 6.92 0.85
CA PHE A 93 -5.97 7.23 -0.29
C PHE A 93 -7.32 7.83 0.13
N ASN A 94 -7.89 7.38 1.26
CA ASN A 94 -9.11 7.95 1.80
C ASN A 94 -8.88 9.39 2.32
N GLU A 95 -7.76 9.67 2.99
CA GLU A 95 -7.40 11.03 3.41
C GLU A 95 -7.10 11.95 2.22
N ALA A 96 -6.44 11.44 1.17
CA ALA A 96 -6.24 12.18 -0.07
C ALA A 96 -7.58 12.51 -0.76
N ALA A 97 -8.49 11.53 -0.86
CA ALA A 97 -9.79 11.72 -1.49
C ALA A 97 -10.69 12.74 -0.76
N LYS A 98 -10.58 12.85 0.57
CA LYS A 98 -11.32 13.85 1.36
C LYS A 98 -10.91 15.29 1.07
N THR A 99 -9.66 15.50 0.66
CA THR A 99 -9.03 16.81 0.57
C THR A 99 -8.80 17.29 -0.86
N ALA A 100 -8.66 16.38 -1.82
CA ALA A 100 -8.47 16.70 -3.24
C ALA A 100 -9.70 17.41 -3.85
N ARG A 101 -9.46 18.51 -4.55
CA ARG A 101 -10.40 19.27 -5.41
C ARG A 101 -9.95 19.25 -6.87
N ASP A 102 -8.65 19.14 -7.14
CA ASP A 102 -8.15 18.95 -8.50
C ASP A 102 -8.70 17.67 -9.13
N LEU A 103 -9.39 17.82 -10.26
CA LEU A 103 -10.10 16.71 -10.91
C LEU A 103 -9.12 15.64 -11.42
N LYS A 104 -7.93 16.02 -11.87
CA LYS A 104 -6.90 15.07 -12.33
C LYS A 104 -6.40 14.23 -11.14
N LEU A 105 -6.11 14.86 -10.01
CA LEU A 105 -5.73 14.17 -8.78
C LEU A 105 -6.84 13.27 -8.24
N GLN A 106 -8.10 13.71 -8.25
CA GLN A 106 -9.24 12.88 -7.85
C GLN A 106 -9.37 11.62 -8.70
N GLN A 107 -9.19 11.73 -10.02
CA GLN A 107 -9.19 10.58 -10.92
C GLN A 107 -8.03 9.63 -10.62
N ARG A 108 -6.81 10.16 -10.40
CA ARG A 108 -5.64 9.36 -9.97
C ARG A 108 -5.89 8.63 -8.65
N ILE A 109 -6.42 9.30 -7.63
CA ILE A 109 -6.73 8.69 -6.32
C ILE A 109 -7.76 7.57 -6.49
N ASN A 110 -8.86 7.82 -7.21
CA ASN A 110 -9.89 6.81 -7.45
C ASN A 110 -9.33 5.59 -8.17
N LEU A 111 -8.48 5.80 -9.19
CA LEU A 111 -7.81 4.72 -9.90
C LEU A 111 -6.91 3.91 -8.98
N TYR A 112 -6.07 4.56 -8.17
CA TYR A 112 -5.19 3.86 -7.23
C TYR A 112 -5.95 3.10 -6.14
N LYS A 113 -7.15 3.53 -5.74
CA LYS A 113 -8.03 2.74 -4.87
C LYS A 113 -8.53 1.46 -5.57
N GLN A 114 -8.81 1.51 -6.87
CA GLN A 114 -9.16 0.31 -7.63
C GLN A 114 -7.96 -0.63 -7.79
N LEU A 115 -6.79 -0.08 -8.16
CA LEU A 115 -5.54 -0.83 -8.28
C LEU A 115 -5.14 -1.49 -6.96
N HIS A 116 -5.28 -0.76 -5.84
CA HIS A 116 -5.12 -1.30 -4.50
C HIS A 116 -6.00 -2.54 -4.28
N ASN A 117 -7.29 -2.45 -4.58
CA ASN A 117 -8.22 -3.56 -4.36
C ASN A 117 -7.91 -4.76 -5.24
N LEU A 118 -7.51 -4.52 -6.50
CA LEU A 118 -7.06 -5.57 -7.40
C LEU A 118 -5.79 -6.26 -6.87
N LEU A 119 -4.73 -5.51 -6.56
CA LEU A 119 -3.47 -6.08 -6.07
C LEU A 119 -3.67 -6.81 -4.73
N LYS A 120 -4.42 -6.23 -3.81
CA LYS A 120 -4.79 -6.89 -2.55
C LYS A 120 -5.52 -8.20 -2.81
N SER A 121 -6.47 -8.21 -3.75
CA SER A 121 -7.20 -9.43 -4.12
C SER A 121 -6.27 -10.47 -4.72
N VAL A 122 -5.37 -10.07 -5.63
CA VAL A 122 -4.38 -10.96 -6.26
C VAL A 122 -3.46 -11.58 -5.21
N ILE A 123 -2.94 -10.78 -4.28
CA ILE A 123 -2.04 -11.29 -3.25
C ILE A 123 -2.79 -12.12 -2.20
N GLN A 124 -3.93 -11.69 -1.67
CA GLN A 124 -4.52 -12.33 -0.49
C GLN A 124 -5.47 -13.50 -0.83
N THR A 125 -5.99 -13.57 -2.05
CA THR A 125 -6.94 -14.62 -2.45
C THR A 125 -6.19 -15.85 -2.99
N SER A 126 -6.88 -17.00 -3.07
CA SER A 126 -6.36 -18.16 -3.80
C SER A 126 -6.37 -17.88 -5.31
N PRO A 127 -5.33 -18.30 -6.06
CA PRO A 127 -5.21 -18.03 -7.51
C PRO A 127 -6.44 -18.45 -8.33
N ASP A 128 -6.96 -19.64 -8.06
CA ASP A 128 -8.13 -20.21 -8.74
C ASP A 128 -9.40 -19.35 -8.58
N ARG A 129 -9.58 -18.77 -7.40
CA ARG A 129 -10.73 -17.92 -7.10
C ARG A 129 -10.60 -16.55 -7.75
N ILE A 130 -9.39 -16.02 -7.91
CA ILE A 130 -9.16 -14.73 -8.57
C ILE A 130 -9.61 -14.83 -10.03
N VAL A 131 -9.10 -15.81 -10.77
CA VAL A 131 -9.42 -15.99 -12.19
C VAL A 131 -10.92 -16.22 -12.39
N LYS A 132 -11.53 -17.12 -11.60
CA LYS A 132 -12.94 -17.50 -11.77
C LYS A 132 -13.94 -16.43 -11.33
N SER A 133 -13.65 -15.68 -10.27
CA SER A 133 -14.65 -14.79 -9.64
C SER A 133 -14.34 -13.30 -9.74
N LYS A 134 -13.12 -12.93 -10.16
CA LYS A 134 -12.67 -11.53 -10.19
C LYS A 134 -12.27 -11.04 -11.59
N GLY A 135 -12.26 -11.90 -12.61
CA GLY A 135 -11.94 -11.52 -14.00
C GLY A 135 -12.76 -10.32 -14.50
N ALA A 136 -14.07 -10.30 -14.23
CA ALA A 136 -14.94 -9.17 -14.60
C ALA A 136 -14.51 -7.83 -13.97
N ILE A 137 -13.91 -7.85 -12.78
CA ILE A 137 -13.46 -6.62 -12.09
C ILE A 137 -12.25 -6.01 -12.82
N PHE A 138 -11.34 -6.82 -13.36
CA PHE A 138 -10.22 -6.32 -14.17
C PHE A 138 -10.74 -5.57 -15.41
N GLU A 139 -11.72 -6.16 -16.11
CA GLU A 139 -12.35 -5.52 -17.27
C GLU A 139 -13.09 -4.23 -16.89
N GLU A 140 -13.80 -4.21 -15.75
CA GLU A 140 -14.48 -3.02 -15.26
C GLU A 140 -13.50 -1.88 -14.96
N VAL A 141 -12.37 -2.18 -14.32
CA VAL A 141 -11.33 -1.17 -14.05
C VAL A 141 -10.70 -0.69 -15.36
N ALA A 142 -10.41 -1.58 -16.32
CA ALA A 142 -9.91 -1.20 -17.63
C ALA A 142 -10.89 -0.28 -18.39
N LYS A 143 -12.20 -0.58 -18.34
CA LYS A 143 -13.27 0.27 -18.90
C LYS A 143 -13.39 1.61 -18.17
N LEU A 144 -13.16 1.64 -16.86
CA LEU A 144 -13.17 2.86 -16.05
C LEU A 144 -12.02 3.80 -16.44
N ILE A 145 -10.82 3.26 -16.68
CA ILE A 145 -9.65 4.04 -17.09
C ILE A 145 -9.94 4.86 -18.36
N ALA A 146 -10.62 4.26 -19.34
CA ALA A 146 -11.00 4.94 -20.57
C ALA A 146 -11.99 6.11 -20.39
N LYS A 147 -12.65 6.20 -19.22
CA LYS A 147 -13.60 7.27 -18.88
C LYS A 147 -12.93 8.45 -18.14
N TYR A 148 -11.67 8.33 -17.73
CA TYR A 148 -10.97 9.38 -17.01
C TYR A 148 -10.47 10.49 -17.95
N ASP A 149 -11.34 11.47 -18.18
CA ASP A 149 -11.15 12.59 -19.11
C ASP A 149 -10.07 13.62 -18.71
N LYS A 150 -9.56 13.57 -17.46
CA LYS A 150 -8.47 14.44 -17.00
C LYS A 150 -7.09 13.80 -17.08
N LEU A 151 -7.03 12.51 -17.39
CA LEU A 151 -5.80 11.79 -17.67
C LEU A 151 -5.56 11.80 -19.18
N ASP A 152 -4.34 12.13 -19.61
CA ASP A 152 -4.00 12.06 -21.03
C ASP A 152 -3.92 10.60 -21.52
N ALA A 153 -3.91 10.41 -22.84
CA ALA A 153 -3.90 9.08 -23.44
C ALA A 153 -2.66 8.25 -23.05
N THR A 154 -1.52 8.89 -22.79
CA THR A 154 -0.29 8.22 -22.38
C THR A 154 -0.44 7.66 -20.97
N GLU A 155 -0.96 8.47 -20.05
CA GLU A 155 -1.23 8.09 -18.66
C GLU A 155 -2.33 7.02 -18.58
N GLN A 156 -3.42 7.16 -19.35
CA GLN A 156 -4.47 6.14 -19.44
C GLN A 156 -3.90 4.80 -19.93
N ASN A 157 -3.11 4.80 -21.01
CA ASN A 157 -2.49 3.60 -21.54
C ASN A 157 -1.50 2.97 -20.55
N TYR A 158 -0.76 3.78 -19.80
CA TYR A 158 0.11 3.31 -18.73
C TYR A 158 -0.67 2.50 -17.69
N TYR A 159 -1.73 3.06 -17.12
CA TYR A 159 -2.51 2.34 -16.12
C TYR A 159 -3.25 1.14 -16.67
N ARG A 160 -3.69 1.19 -17.93
CA ARG A 160 -4.28 0.03 -18.60
C ARG A 160 -3.29 -1.14 -18.64
N LYS A 161 -2.04 -0.88 -19.07
CA LYS A 161 -0.98 -1.90 -19.04
C LYS A 161 -0.74 -2.46 -17.64
N GLN A 162 -0.82 -1.64 -16.59
CA GLN A 162 -0.69 -2.13 -15.21
C GLN A 162 -1.82 -3.09 -14.82
N VAL A 163 -3.06 -2.80 -15.23
CA VAL A 163 -4.21 -3.70 -15.00
C VAL A 163 -4.03 -5.00 -15.80
N ASP A 164 -3.63 -4.90 -17.06
CA ASP A 164 -3.41 -6.05 -17.93
C ASP A 164 -2.29 -6.97 -17.38
N SER A 165 -1.14 -6.40 -16.98
CA SER A 165 -0.05 -7.18 -16.36
C SER A 165 -0.46 -7.85 -15.05
N LEU A 166 -1.27 -7.18 -14.22
CA LEU A 166 -1.77 -7.79 -12.99
C LEU A 166 -2.77 -8.93 -13.28
N TYR A 167 -3.56 -8.80 -14.34
CA TYR A 167 -4.48 -9.85 -14.79
C TYR A 167 -3.72 -11.07 -15.33
N GLU A 168 -2.69 -10.85 -16.16
CA GLU A 168 -1.79 -11.90 -16.64
C GLU A 168 -1.11 -12.63 -15.48
N LEU A 169 -0.60 -11.88 -14.48
CA LEU A 169 -0.01 -12.46 -13.28
C LEU A 169 -0.99 -13.36 -12.52
N ALA A 170 -2.28 -12.99 -12.46
CA ALA A 170 -3.30 -13.82 -11.82
C ALA A 170 -3.51 -15.16 -12.54
N HIS A 171 -3.42 -15.18 -13.87
CA HIS A 171 -3.46 -16.42 -14.66
C HIS A 171 -2.21 -17.25 -14.46
N GLN A 172 -1.02 -16.65 -14.52
CA GLN A 172 0.25 -17.34 -14.25
C GLN A 172 0.26 -18.03 -12.87
N LEU A 173 -0.27 -17.37 -11.85
CA LEU A 173 -0.43 -17.96 -10.51
C LEU A 173 -1.35 -19.19 -10.51
N ASN A 174 -2.41 -19.14 -11.31
CA ASN A 174 -3.36 -20.25 -11.46
C ASN A 174 -2.74 -21.43 -12.21
N ASP A 175 -2.02 -21.17 -13.30
CA ASP A 175 -1.35 -22.17 -14.13
C ASP A 175 -0.23 -22.91 -13.38
N GLY A 176 0.28 -22.26 -12.33
CA GLY A 176 1.00 -22.94 -11.27
C GLY A 176 2.50 -23.01 -11.44
N GLU A 177 3.05 -22.08 -12.19
CA GLU A 177 4.48 -21.85 -12.28
C GLU A 177 5.11 -21.67 -10.90
N ARG A 178 6.13 -22.49 -10.60
CA ARG A 178 6.71 -22.64 -9.25
C ARG A 178 7.27 -21.32 -8.74
N GLU A 179 8.03 -20.61 -9.57
CA GLU A 179 8.67 -19.36 -9.20
C GLU A 179 7.65 -18.27 -8.87
N ILE A 180 6.66 -18.09 -9.74
CA ILE A 180 5.61 -17.08 -9.56
C ILE A 180 4.77 -17.37 -8.32
N ARG A 181 4.44 -18.63 -8.06
CA ARG A 181 3.80 -19.05 -6.80
C ARG A 181 4.68 -18.80 -5.59
N THR A 182 5.99 -19.00 -5.71
CA THR A 182 6.94 -18.70 -4.62
C THR A 182 6.98 -17.20 -4.31
N ASN A 183 7.05 -16.34 -5.33
CA ASN A 183 6.93 -14.88 -5.19
C ASN A 183 5.61 -14.49 -4.47
N HIS A 184 4.48 -15.10 -4.86
CA HIS A 184 3.17 -14.83 -4.23
C HIS A 184 3.13 -15.21 -2.76
N LEU A 185 3.67 -16.38 -2.40
CA LEU A 185 3.76 -16.81 -1.00
C LEU A 185 4.68 -15.90 -0.19
N LEU A 186 5.77 -15.40 -0.79
CA LEU A 186 6.67 -14.44 -0.12
C LEU A 186 5.99 -13.08 0.13
N ALA A 187 5.18 -12.61 -0.83
CA ALA A 187 4.37 -11.40 -0.63
C ALA A 187 3.37 -11.59 0.53
N LYS A 188 2.69 -12.74 0.61
CA LYS A 188 1.80 -13.09 1.74
C LYS A 188 2.55 -13.14 3.07
N CYS A 189 3.73 -13.77 3.10
CA CYS A 189 4.59 -13.82 4.28
C CYS A 189 4.94 -12.41 4.77
N SER A 190 5.42 -11.55 3.88
CA SER A 190 5.76 -10.15 4.18
C SER A 190 4.58 -9.38 4.77
N ILE A 191 3.38 -9.54 4.20
CA ILE A 191 2.16 -8.89 4.71
C ILE A 191 1.84 -9.36 6.12
N SER A 192 1.87 -10.67 6.38
CA SER A 192 1.62 -11.22 7.71
C SER A 192 2.64 -10.71 8.74
N LEU A 193 3.91 -10.59 8.37
CA LEU A 193 4.94 -10.00 9.24
C LEU A 193 4.66 -8.53 9.57
N TYR A 194 4.30 -7.72 8.58
CA TYR A 194 3.93 -6.32 8.81
C TYR A 194 2.70 -6.17 9.72
N ASN A 195 1.76 -7.12 9.64
CA ASN A 195 0.58 -7.17 10.50
C ASN A 195 0.84 -7.82 11.87
N GLN A 196 2.08 -8.26 12.15
CA GLN A 196 2.46 -8.99 13.37
C GLN A 196 1.72 -10.34 13.54
N GLU A 197 1.30 -10.93 12.41
CA GLU A 197 0.64 -12.24 12.33
C GLU A 197 1.71 -13.35 12.15
N TYR A 198 2.55 -13.56 13.17
CA TYR A 198 3.75 -14.41 13.05
C TYR A 198 3.44 -15.86 12.66
N LEU A 199 2.38 -16.48 13.22
CA LEU A 199 1.96 -17.82 12.85
C LEU A 199 1.63 -17.92 11.35
N ALA A 200 0.91 -16.93 10.81
CA ALA A 200 0.60 -16.90 9.38
C ALA A 200 1.87 -16.76 8.53
N ALA A 201 2.82 -15.91 8.96
CA ALA A 201 4.12 -15.76 8.28
C ALA A 201 4.88 -17.10 8.21
N TYR A 202 4.95 -17.85 9.32
CA TYR A 202 5.56 -19.17 9.35
C TYR A 202 4.84 -20.19 8.45
N VAL A 203 3.50 -20.19 8.43
CA VAL A 203 2.73 -21.03 7.51
C VAL A 203 3.08 -20.72 6.05
N TRP A 204 3.28 -19.44 5.69
CA TRP A 204 3.69 -19.06 4.34
C TRP A 204 5.11 -19.48 4.01
N LEU A 205 6.07 -19.30 4.93
CA LEU A 205 7.44 -19.81 4.77
C LEU A 205 7.46 -21.33 4.60
N TYR A 206 6.65 -22.06 5.37
CA TYR A 206 6.58 -23.51 5.23
C TYR A 206 6.01 -23.94 3.89
N LYS A 207 4.99 -23.23 3.37
CA LYS A 207 4.50 -23.47 2.01
C LYS A 207 5.54 -23.19 0.93
N ILE A 208 6.37 -22.15 1.11
CA ILE A 208 7.52 -21.87 0.23
C ILE A 208 8.51 -23.03 0.26
N TYR A 209 8.88 -23.51 1.46
CA TYR A 209 9.75 -24.67 1.62
C TYR A 209 9.18 -25.89 0.90
N LEU A 210 7.92 -26.25 1.15
CA LEU A 210 7.28 -27.40 0.51
C LEU A 210 7.26 -27.31 -1.02
N LEU A 211 7.03 -26.11 -1.56
CA LEU A 211 7.01 -25.87 -3.00
C LEU A 211 8.40 -26.02 -3.65
N ASN A 212 9.46 -25.79 -2.88
CA ASN A 212 10.86 -25.78 -3.32
C ASN A 212 11.71 -26.87 -2.63
N LYS A 213 11.04 -27.90 -2.10
CA LYS A 213 11.60 -28.80 -1.10
C LYS A 213 12.93 -29.43 -1.53
N GLU A 214 12.98 -30.01 -2.73
CA GLU A 214 14.18 -30.68 -3.25
C GLU A 214 15.39 -29.74 -3.23
N MET A 215 15.22 -28.51 -3.69
CA MET A 215 16.30 -27.51 -3.77
C MET A 215 16.73 -27.05 -2.37
N PHE A 216 15.77 -26.81 -1.47
CA PHE A 216 16.06 -26.46 -0.08
C PHE A 216 16.77 -27.59 0.69
N ASP A 217 16.31 -28.84 0.52
CA ASP A 217 16.88 -30.00 1.18
C ASP A 217 18.33 -30.22 0.70
N THR A 218 18.59 -30.11 -0.61
CA THR A 218 19.95 -30.17 -1.17
C THR A 218 20.87 -29.09 -0.60
N ILE A 219 20.43 -27.83 -0.51
CA ILE A 219 21.27 -26.76 0.06
C ILE A 219 21.51 -26.99 1.56
N ALA A 220 20.50 -27.46 2.30
CA ALA A 220 20.60 -27.71 3.73
C ALA A 220 21.57 -28.86 4.11
N GLU A 221 22.01 -29.69 3.16
CA GLU A 221 23.09 -30.67 3.37
C GLU A 221 24.44 -29.99 3.64
N GLY A 222 24.67 -28.81 3.05
CA GLY A 222 25.89 -28.02 3.22
C GLY A 222 25.72 -26.77 4.10
N ASP A 223 24.48 -26.27 4.28
CA ASP A 223 24.19 -25.04 5.01
C ASP A 223 23.55 -25.30 6.39
N ASP A 224 24.35 -25.13 7.45
CA ASP A 224 23.89 -25.29 8.84
C ASP A 224 22.87 -24.22 9.28
N VAL A 225 22.91 -23.02 8.70
CA VAL A 225 21.99 -21.93 9.02
C VAL A 225 20.60 -22.30 8.48
N LEU A 226 20.52 -22.70 7.21
CA LEU A 226 19.28 -23.14 6.61
C LEU A 226 18.71 -24.38 7.30
N ARG A 227 19.57 -25.37 7.61
CA ARG A 227 19.15 -26.58 8.33
C ARG A 227 18.51 -26.26 9.67
N LYS A 228 19.12 -25.34 10.45
CA LYS A 228 18.55 -24.86 11.71
C LYS A 228 17.25 -24.11 11.50
N ALA A 229 17.18 -23.22 10.50
CA ALA A 229 15.98 -22.47 10.17
C ALA A 229 14.79 -23.39 9.83
N LEU A 230 14.99 -24.41 8.99
CA LEU A 230 13.96 -25.40 8.64
C LEU A 230 13.52 -26.22 9.85
N LYS A 231 14.46 -26.62 10.72
CA LYS A 231 14.15 -27.31 11.97
C LYS A 231 13.30 -26.43 12.89
N THR A 232 13.68 -25.17 13.10
CA THR A 232 12.93 -24.21 13.92
C THR A 232 11.53 -23.98 13.37
N LEU A 233 11.40 -23.75 12.06
CA LEU A 233 10.11 -23.55 11.40
C LEU A 233 9.17 -24.74 11.62
N ARG A 234 9.68 -25.97 11.45
CA ARG A 234 8.92 -27.20 11.67
C ARG A 234 8.51 -27.37 13.13
N GLN A 235 9.44 -27.18 14.06
CA GLN A 235 9.16 -27.30 15.50
C GLN A 235 8.10 -26.31 15.96
N TYR A 236 8.17 -25.05 15.50
CA TYR A 236 7.18 -24.04 15.81
C TYR A 236 5.77 -24.45 15.33
N LEU A 237 5.65 -24.89 14.07
CA LEU A 237 4.36 -25.34 13.54
C LEU A 237 3.84 -26.61 14.23
N GLU A 238 4.70 -27.56 14.60
CA GLU A 238 4.32 -28.75 15.38
C GLU A 238 3.80 -28.38 16.79
N SER A 239 4.39 -27.38 17.43
CA SER A 239 3.96 -26.87 18.74
C SER A 239 2.60 -26.15 18.66
N GLU A 240 2.44 -25.21 17.73
CA GLU A 240 1.21 -24.42 17.58
C GLU A 240 0.00 -25.25 17.12
N THR A 241 0.25 -26.37 16.42
CA THR A 241 -0.81 -27.31 16.01
C THR A 241 -1.13 -28.36 17.07
N GLY A 242 -0.43 -28.36 18.21
CA GLY A 242 -0.60 -29.35 19.28
C GLY A 242 -0.13 -30.76 18.91
N LEU A 243 0.67 -30.89 17.85
CA LEU A 243 1.21 -32.18 17.40
C LEU A 243 2.39 -32.64 18.28
N LYS A 244 3.07 -31.71 18.97
CA LYS A 244 4.05 -32.01 20.03
C LYS A 244 4.03 -30.94 21.11
N GLU A 245 4.03 -31.37 22.37
CA GLU A 245 4.45 -30.51 23.49
C GLU A 245 5.96 -30.33 23.41
N ILE A 246 6.42 -29.08 23.30
CA ILE A 246 7.84 -28.74 23.29
C ILE A 246 8.09 -27.93 24.56
N GLU A 247 8.78 -28.53 25.53
CA GLU A 247 9.07 -27.93 26.85
C GLU A 247 10.02 -26.72 26.75
N ASP A 248 10.92 -26.70 25.76
CA ASP A 248 11.84 -25.60 25.48
C ASP A 248 11.75 -25.19 24.02
N LEU A 249 11.02 -24.11 23.73
CA LEU A 249 11.10 -23.45 22.42
C LEU A 249 12.54 -22.96 22.24
N PRO A 250 13.28 -23.40 21.19
CA PRO A 250 14.63 -22.90 20.94
C PRO A 250 14.59 -21.38 20.86
N THR A 251 15.67 -20.71 21.30
CA THR A 251 15.82 -19.25 21.21
C THR A 251 15.52 -18.83 19.78
N MET A 252 14.31 -18.30 19.55
CA MET A 252 13.75 -18.23 18.21
C MET A 252 14.55 -17.20 17.40
N ALA A 253 15.07 -17.62 16.24
CA ALA A 253 15.28 -16.66 15.16
C ALA A 253 13.94 -15.96 14.92
N SER A 254 13.92 -14.63 14.88
CA SER A 254 12.67 -13.91 14.68
C SER A 254 12.06 -14.33 13.34
N ALA A 255 10.74 -14.20 13.19
CA ALA A 255 10.07 -14.54 11.93
C ALA A 255 10.64 -13.74 10.74
N PHE A 256 11.20 -12.55 11.01
CA PHE A 256 11.96 -11.76 10.04
C PHE A 256 13.31 -12.39 9.67
N ASP A 257 14.06 -12.90 10.65
CA ASP A 257 15.33 -13.60 10.38
C ASP A 257 15.10 -14.85 9.52
N LEU A 258 14.06 -15.64 9.83
CA LEU A 258 13.68 -16.79 9.02
C LEU A 258 13.26 -16.38 7.61
N GLN A 259 12.53 -15.27 7.46
CA GLN A 259 12.20 -14.75 6.13
C GLN A 259 13.46 -14.36 5.35
N MET A 260 14.41 -13.66 5.97
CA MET A 260 15.65 -13.25 5.31
C MET A 260 16.48 -14.45 4.86
N ILE A 261 16.64 -15.46 5.71
CA ILE A 261 17.31 -16.71 5.34
C ILE A 261 16.63 -17.34 4.12
N PHE A 262 15.30 -17.39 4.09
CA PHE A 262 14.58 -17.90 2.92
C PHE A 262 14.80 -17.05 1.67
N ILE A 263 14.79 -15.72 1.77
CA ILE A 263 15.02 -14.82 0.64
C ILE A 263 16.41 -15.04 0.04
N ASP A 264 17.44 -15.16 0.87
CA ASP A 264 18.82 -15.39 0.40
C ASP A 264 18.93 -16.70 -0.38
N HIS A 265 18.30 -17.77 0.14
CA HIS A 265 18.31 -19.08 -0.51
C HIS A 265 17.44 -19.12 -1.77
N LEU A 266 16.29 -18.46 -1.77
CA LEU A 266 15.47 -18.30 -2.98
C LEU A 266 16.22 -17.53 -4.06
N SER A 267 17.01 -16.53 -3.68
CA SER A 267 17.83 -15.77 -4.62
C SER A 267 18.88 -16.65 -5.29
N ALA A 268 19.49 -17.58 -4.54
CA ALA A 268 20.40 -18.57 -5.10
C ALA A 268 19.70 -19.63 -5.96
N ILE A 269 18.51 -20.08 -5.55
CA ILE A 269 17.72 -21.10 -6.27
C ILE A 269 17.28 -20.59 -7.65
N TYR A 270 16.85 -19.33 -7.74
CA TYR A 270 16.29 -18.73 -8.95
C TYR A 270 17.28 -17.82 -9.70
N ASP A 271 18.50 -17.64 -9.18
CA ASP A 271 19.55 -16.79 -9.75
C ASP A 271 19.11 -15.32 -10.00
N VAL A 272 18.40 -14.76 -9.02
CA VAL A 272 17.81 -13.41 -9.08
C VAL A 272 17.78 -12.78 -7.70
N GLU A 273 17.70 -11.45 -7.60
CA GLU A 273 17.38 -10.78 -6.34
C GLU A 273 15.90 -11.00 -5.99
N PHE A 274 15.59 -12.13 -5.34
CA PHE A 274 14.23 -12.67 -5.30
C PHE A 274 13.20 -11.70 -4.66
N LEU A 275 13.58 -10.98 -3.60
CA LEU A 275 12.69 -9.98 -2.99
C LEU A 275 12.43 -8.79 -3.92
N VAL A 276 13.43 -8.37 -4.69
CA VAL A 276 13.29 -7.27 -5.66
C VAL A 276 12.35 -7.70 -6.78
N GLU A 277 12.53 -8.91 -7.31
CA GLU A 277 11.64 -9.47 -8.31
C GLU A 277 10.22 -9.64 -7.79
N THR A 278 10.04 -10.15 -6.56
CA THR A 278 8.71 -10.21 -5.93
C THR A 278 8.06 -8.83 -5.89
N LYS A 279 8.80 -7.79 -5.49
CA LYS A 279 8.29 -6.41 -5.49
C LYS A 279 7.95 -5.92 -6.88
N MET A 280 8.76 -6.23 -7.89
CA MET A 280 8.46 -5.85 -9.28
C MET A 280 7.18 -6.50 -9.80
N LYS A 281 6.93 -7.78 -9.50
CA LYS A 281 5.71 -8.47 -9.91
C LYS A 281 4.46 -7.98 -9.15
N PHE A 282 4.61 -7.60 -7.89
CA PHE A 282 3.48 -7.23 -7.00
C PHE A 282 3.49 -5.76 -6.57
N SER A 283 3.82 -4.83 -7.47
CA SER A 283 3.72 -3.39 -7.18
C SER A 283 3.23 -2.62 -8.41
N PHE A 284 2.85 -1.37 -8.21
CA PHE A 284 2.52 -0.44 -9.29
C PHE A 284 3.57 0.67 -9.32
N PRO A 285 4.49 0.69 -10.30
CA PRO A 285 5.37 1.82 -10.47
C PRO A 285 4.56 3.12 -10.60
N VAL A 286 5.14 4.22 -10.12
CA VAL A 286 4.48 5.53 -10.20
C VAL A 286 4.59 6.00 -11.65
N TYR A 287 3.47 6.41 -12.25
CA TYR A 287 3.52 7.12 -13.53
C TYR A 287 4.33 8.40 -13.34
N ARG A 288 5.40 8.55 -14.14
CA ARG A 288 6.18 9.77 -14.21
C ARG A 288 5.95 10.36 -15.59
N GLU A 289 5.42 11.57 -15.65
CA GLU A 289 5.39 12.34 -16.89
C GLU A 289 6.85 12.46 -17.37
N ASN A 290 7.13 11.98 -18.58
CA ASN A 290 8.45 12.13 -19.19
C ASN A 290 8.77 13.63 -19.22
N LYS A 291 9.79 14.04 -18.46
CA LYS A 291 10.35 15.38 -18.52
C LYS A 291 11.25 15.52 -19.75
#